data_AF-A0A8H7SQP6-F1
#
_entry.id   AF-A0A8H7SQP6-F1
#
_cell.length_a   1.000
_cell.length_b   1.000
_cell.length_c   1.000
_cell.angle_alpha   90.00
_cell.angle_beta   90.00
_cell.angle_gamma   90.00
#
_symmetry.space_group_name_H-M   'P 1'
#
loop_
_entity.id
_entity.type
_entity.pdbx_description
1 polymer ?
#
loop_
_entity_poly.entity_id
_entity_poly.type
_entity_poly.pdbx_seq_one_letter_code
_entity_poly.pdbx_strand_id
1 'polypeptide(L)'
;MVHKAECRNTNQLLETYSAPGFHQLLDRIVCVLVRFCNQAINDPMCFPLTATLVGLATTSYTVMSVERVRLNNNRFLAPIMICFGNVIGTGVIAPMAWLPIYGWSLGSHVSKQVKSGTQHKTIRTKIASDSSKNYIEPSQIFGIAIAALFGQFLPVAMLVSFGSSLTQRNILALFQYFPLTYGLLESIVPFFAKELNCKTKKGSTDSIRLLYVAIASINTFLSFWVWIKWLQTTPAPDQFVKQWIDLFFSFGATEENPVAYMLMWDIIALFSTFTYWAWLEDGLDGVKTIAKNSILFGPGSGLAIYAMKREALLP
;
A
#
# COMPACT_ATOMS: atom_id res chain seq x y z
N MET A 1 -14.31 34.80 -0.33
CA MET A 1 -13.95 34.07 0.90
C MET A 1 -14.46 32.65 0.75
N VAL A 2 -13.58 31.64 0.78
CA VAL A 2 -14.01 30.23 0.76
C VAL A 2 -14.40 29.87 2.19
N HIS A 3 -15.68 29.54 2.43
CA HIS A 3 -16.13 29.04 3.72
C HIS A 3 -15.47 27.67 3.97
N LYS A 4 -14.59 27.59 4.97
CA LYS A 4 -14.03 26.32 5.44
C LYS A 4 -15.13 25.53 6.15
N ALA A 5 -15.29 24.25 5.83
CA ALA A 5 -16.18 23.41 6.60
C ALA A 5 -15.55 23.11 7.98
N GLU A 6 -16.31 23.31 9.05
CA GLU A 6 -15.92 22.88 10.40
C GLU A 6 -16.34 21.43 10.61
N CYS A 7 -15.37 20.55 10.86
CA CYS A 7 -15.66 19.19 11.31
C CYS A 7 -16.01 19.24 12.80
N ARG A 8 -17.30 19.24 13.16
CA ARG A 8 -17.74 19.16 14.56
C ARG A 8 -17.88 17.71 15.02
N ASN A 9 -17.25 17.39 16.13
CA ASN A 9 -17.52 16.15 16.85
C ASN A 9 -18.88 16.30 17.57
N THR A 10 -19.90 15.56 17.14
CA THR A 10 -21.25 15.64 17.76
C THR A 10 -21.26 15.29 19.25
N ASN A 11 -20.24 14.57 19.74
CA ASN A 11 -20.18 14.10 21.12
C ASN A 11 -19.30 14.96 22.03
N GLN A 12 -18.56 15.93 21.50
CA GLN A 12 -17.69 16.84 22.27
C GLN A 12 -17.78 18.26 21.70
N LEU A 13 -18.50 19.13 22.42
CA LEU A 13 -18.86 20.50 22.03
C LEU A 13 -17.68 21.47 21.75
N LEU A 14 -16.42 21.06 21.91
CA LEU A 14 -15.27 22.01 21.88
C LEU A 14 -14.15 21.74 20.87
N GLU A 15 -14.06 20.58 20.22
CA GLU A 15 -12.93 20.30 19.33
C GLU A 15 -13.33 20.32 17.85
N THR A 16 -13.27 21.51 17.26
CA THR A 16 -13.29 21.72 15.81
C THR A 16 -11.86 21.65 15.26
N TYR A 17 -11.59 20.76 14.32
CA TYR A 17 -10.39 20.88 13.48
C TYR A 17 -10.78 21.45 12.11
N SER A 18 -9.90 22.26 11.55
CA SER A 18 -10.14 22.92 10.28
C SER A 18 -9.85 21.96 9.14
N ALA A 19 -10.87 21.64 8.34
CA ALA A 19 -10.62 21.08 7.02
C ALA A 19 -9.78 22.08 6.19
N PRO A 20 -8.94 21.61 5.27
CA PRO A 20 -8.02 22.46 4.51
C PRO A 20 -8.74 23.50 3.63
N GLY A 21 -10.03 23.35 3.36
CA GLY A 21 -10.85 24.40 2.76
C GLY A 21 -10.79 24.45 1.24
N PHE A 22 -10.56 23.29 0.59
CA PHE A 22 -10.47 23.22 -0.88
C PHE A 22 -11.85 23.22 -1.54
N HIS A 23 -12.80 22.45 -1.00
CA HIS A 23 -14.18 22.36 -1.50
C HIS A 23 -15.07 21.73 -0.43
N GLN A 24 -16.33 22.17 -0.29
CA GLN A 24 -17.23 21.72 0.78
C GLN A 24 -17.45 20.19 0.79
N LEU A 25 -17.56 19.57 -0.39
CA LEU A 25 -17.67 18.11 -0.52
C LEU A 25 -16.41 17.38 -0.04
N LEU A 26 -15.23 17.85 -0.47
CA LEU A 26 -13.95 17.24 -0.09
C LEU A 26 -13.70 17.41 1.40
N ASP A 27 -14.00 18.59 1.96
CA ASP A 27 -13.87 18.84 3.38
C ASP A 27 -14.77 17.87 4.19
N ARG A 28 -16.02 17.63 3.74
CA ARG A 28 -16.93 16.68 4.39
C ARG A 28 -16.41 15.24 4.34
N ILE A 29 -15.84 14.82 3.20
CA ILE A 29 -15.21 13.50 3.06
C ILE A 29 -14.02 13.37 4.01
N VAL A 30 -13.13 14.37 4.03
CA VAL A 30 -11.98 14.41 4.94
C VAL A 30 -12.44 14.40 6.40
N CYS A 31 -13.53 15.08 6.76
CA CYS A 31 -14.07 15.01 8.11
C CYS A 31 -14.43 13.58 8.52
N VAL A 32 -15.15 12.86 7.64
CA VAL A 32 -15.55 11.46 7.89
C VAL A 32 -14.34 10.56 7.99
N LEU A 33 -13.37 10.70 7.08
CA LEU A 33 -12.16 9.89 7.07
C LEU A 33 -11.29 10.13 8.31
N VAL A 34 -11.09 11.37 8.73
CA VAL A 34 -10.31 11.68 9.93
C VAL A 34 -10.99 11.10 11.17
N ARG A 35 -12.32 11.15 11.27
CA ARG A 35 -13.05 10.50 12.37
C ARG A 35 -12.87 8.98 12.35
N PHE A 36 -13.03 8.36 11.18
CA PHE A 36 -12.81 6.92 10.98
C PHE A 36 -11.38 6.52 11.37
N CYS A 37 -10.36 7.20 10.82
CA CYS A 37 -8.96 6.91 11.12
C CYS A 37 -8.60 7.20 12.59
N ASN A 38 -9.20 8.22 13.20
CA ASN A 38 -9.00 8.51 14.62
C ASN A 38 -9.55 7.39 15.50
N GLN A 39 -10.72 6.83 15.16
CA GLN A 39 -11.24 5.63 15.82
C GLN A 39 -10.34 4.43 15.55
N ALA A 40 -9.94 4.22 14.29
CA ALA A 40 -9.14 3.09 13.86
C ALA A 40 -7.76 3.00 14.55
N ILE A 41 -7.13 4.14 14.85
CA ILE A 41 -5.81 4.19 15.49
C ILE A 41 -5.91 4.11 17.03
N ASN A 42 -6.95 4.70 17.62
CA ASN A 42 -7.07 4.78 19.08
C ASN A 42 -7.83 3.59 19.68
N ASP A 43 -8.59 2.84 18.88
CA ASP A 43 -9.25 1.60 19.31
C ASP A 43 -8.24 0.43 19.33
N PRO A 44 -8.05 -0.26 20.47
CA PRO A 44 -7.07 -1.35 20.60
C PRO A 44 -7.28 -2.54 19.65
N MET A 45 -8.52 -2.78 19.21
CA MET A 45 -8.87 -3.83 18.26
C MET A 45 -8.57 -3.36 16.83
N CYS A 46 -8.95 -2.12 16.50
CA CYS A 46 -8.74 -1.57 15.15
C CYS A 46 -7.28 -1.27 14.83
N PHE A 47 -6.48 -0.95 15.85
CA PHE A 47 -5.10 -0.51 15.66
C PHE A 47 -4.23 -1.56 14.93
N PRO A 48 -4.21 -2.85 15.33
CA PRO A 48 -3.45 -3.86 14.60
C PRO A 48 -3.92 -4.09 13.16
N LEU A 49 -5.24 -4.02 12.92
CA LEU A 49 -5.80 -4.10 11.57
C LEU A 49 -5.33 -2.92 10.71
N THR A 50 -5.40 -1.70 11.25
CA THR A 50 -4.97 -0.48 10.57
C THR A 50 -3.50 -0.55 10.19
N ALA A 51 -2.63 -0.94 11.13
CA ALA A 51 -1.19 -1.02 10.87
C ALA A 51 -0.86 -2.12 9.83
N THR A 52 -1.56 -3.26 9.91
CA THR A 52 -1.42 -4.35 8.93
C THR A 52 -1.85 -3.90 7.53
N LEU A 53 -2.99 -3.22 7.43
CA LEU A 53 -3.54 -2.68 6.19
C LEU A 53 -2.57 -1.67 5.57
N VAL A 54 -2.07 -0.72 6.36
CA VAL A 54 -1.10 0.28 5.90
C VAL A 54 0.18 -0.38 5.38
N GLY A 55 0.72 -1.36 6.10
CA GLY A 55 1.95 -2.04 5.69
C GLY A 55 1.77 -2.80 4.37
N LEU A 56 0.65 -3.51 4.24
CA LEU A 56 0.27 -4.19 3.01
C LEU A 56 0.04 -3.20 1.85
N ALA A 57 -0.66 -2.08 2.11
CA ALA A 57 -0.91 -1.02 1.14
C ALA A 57 0.40 -0.38 0.66
N THR A 58 1.33 -0.09 1.57
CA THR A 58 2.64 0.49 1.23
C THR A 58 3.42 -0.42 0.30
N THR A 59 3.42 -1.73 0.58
CA THR A 59 4.07 -2.72 -0.28
C THR A 59 3.38 -2.80 -1.63
N SER A 60 2.04 -2.84 -1.62
CA SER A 60 1.20 -2.89 -2.81
C SER A 60 1.48 -1.71 -3.74
N TYR A 61 1.46 -0.49 -3.21
CA TYR A 61 1.75 0.73 -3.98
C TYR A 61 3.18 0.75 -4.50
N THR A 62 4.15 0.26 -3.72
CA THR A 62 5.53 0.13 -4.18
C THR A 62 5.63 -0.81 -5.38
N VAL A 63 4.97 -1.98 -5.32
CA VAL A 63 4.88 -2.92 -6.45
C VAL A 63 4.22 -2.26 -7.66
N MET A 64 3.07 -1.59 -7.47
CA MET A 64 2.38 -0.90 -8.56
C MET A 64 3.25 0.17 -9.22
N SER A 65 4.00 0.95 -8.44
CA SER A 65 4.92 1.98 -8.94
C SER A 65 6.06 1.37 -9.76
N VAL A 66 6.66 0.28 -9.27
CA VAL A 66 7.70 -0.47 -10.01
C VAL A 66 7.15 -1.02 -11.32
N GLU A 67 5.99 -1.68 -11.30
CA GLU A 67 5.37 -2.23 -12.51
C GLU A 67 4.91 -1.15 -13.49
N ARG A 68 4.42 0.00 -12.99
CA ARG A 68 4.05 1.15 -13.82
C ARG A 68 5.25 1.62 -14.64
N VAL A 69 6.40 1.78 -13.99
CA VAL A 69 7.63 2.19 -14.63
C VAL A 69 8.09 1.16 -15.65
N ARG A 70 8.06 -0.14 -15.29
CA ARG A 70 8.41 -1.25 -16.18
C ARG A 70 7.55 -1.30 -17.45
N LEU A 71 6.24 -1.11 -17.31
CA LEU A 71 5.29 -1.16 -18.43
C LEU A 71 5.18 0.17 -19.20
N ASN A 72 5.96 1.19 -18.80
CA ASN A 72 5.88 2.57 -19.30
C ASN A 72 4.43 3.07 -19.37
N ASN A 73 3.66 2.77 -18.33
CA ASN A 73 2.25 3.15 -18.24
C ASN A 73 2.12 4.62 -17.78
N ASN A 74 0.91 5.18 -17.85
CA ASN A 74 0.66 6.57 -17.47
C ASN A 74 1.23 6.88 -16.06
N ARG A 75 2.12 7.88 -15.98
CA ARG A 75 2.80 8.29 -14.74
C ARG A 75 1.82 8.64 -13.63
N PHE A 76 0.64 9.12 -13.96
CA PHE A 76 -0.37 9.51 -12.98
C PHE A 76 -1.21 8.35 -12.43
N LEU A 77 -1.12 7.15 -13.01
CA LEU A 77 -1.99 6.04 -12.60
C LEU A 77 -1.80 5.64 -11.14
N ALA A 78 -0.55 5.41 -10.70
CA ALA A 78 -0.27 5.02 -9.32
C ALA A 78 -0.69 6.11 -8.32
N PRO A 79 -0.31 7.39 -8.48
CA PRO A 79 -0.79 8.48 -7.61
C PRO A 79 -2.31 8.61 -7.57
N ILE A 80 -2.99 8.47 -8.71
CA ILE A 80 -4.46 8.51 -8.79
C ILE A 80 -5.08 7.34 -8.03
N MET A 81 -4.55 6.12 -8.20
CA MET A 81 -5.03 4.94 -7.49
C MET A 81 -4.81 5.05 -5.98
N ILE A 82 -3.65 5.55 -5.55
CA ILE A 82 -3.36 5.82 -4.12
C ILE A 82 -4.31 6.92 -3.61
N CYS A 83 -4.61 7.94 -4.41
CA CYS A 83 -5.53 9.01 -4.06
C CYS A 83 -6.95 8.49 -3.87
N PHE A 84 -7.43 7.64 -4.78
CA PHE A 84 -8.71 6.95 -4.62
C PHE A 84 -8.72 6.10 -3.34
N GLY A 85 -7.65 5.33 -3.12
CA GLY A 85 -7.48 4.51 -1.93
C GLY A 85 -7.64 5.28 -0.62
N ASN A 86 -6.99 6.45 -0.48
CA ASN A 86 -7.01 7.24 0.74
C ASN A 86 -8.23 8.18 0.84
N VAL A 87 -8.59 8.91 -0.23
CA VAL A 87 -9.61 9.99 -0.18
C VAL A 87 -11.04 9.45 -0.30
N ILE A 88 -11.28 8.33 -0.97
CA ILE A 88 -12.64 7.79 -1.10
C ILE A 88 -12.88 6.66 -0.08
N GLY A 89 -11.86 6.31 0.72
CA GLY A 89 -11.91 5.10 1.56
C GLY A 89 -12.02 3.84 0.71
N THR A 90 -11.60 3.90 -0.56
CA THR A 90 -11.66 2.77 -1.50
C THR A 90 -10.33 2.03 -1.54
N GLY A 91 -9.68 1.87 -0.38
CA GLY A 91 -8.34 1.29 -0.24
C GLY A 91 -8.20 -0.05 -0.94
N VAL A 92 -9.30 -0.80 -1.04
CA VAL A 92 -9.41 -2.09 -1.75
C VAL A 92 -9.66 -1.96 -3.24
N ILE A 93 -10.57 -1.07 -3.62
CA ILE A 93 -11.07 -1.00 -5.01
C ILE A 93 -9.93 -0.56 -5.92
N ALA A 94 -9.06 0.35 -5.48
CA ALA A 94 -7.94 0.81 -6.29
C ALA A 94 -6.96 -0.34 -6.66
N PRO A 95 -6.48 -1.15 -5.71
CA PRO A 95 -5.75 -2.38 -6.00
C PRO A 95 -6.49 -3.40 -6.87
N MET A 96 -7.79 -3.63 -6.61
CA MET A 96 -8.59 -4.53 -7.45
C MET A 96 -8.74 -4.01 -8.88
N ALA A 97 -8.87 -2.70 -9.07
CA ALA A 97 -8.96 -2.04 -10.37
C ALA A 97 -7.61 -1.99 -11.09
N TRP A 98 -6.50 -1.95 -10.34
CA TRP A 98 -5.16 -1.99 -10.90
C TRP A 98 -4.89 -3.32 -11.63
N LEU A 99 -5.39 -4.44 -11.13
CA LEU A 99 -5.06 -5.76 -11.68
C LEU A 99 -5.58 -5.98 -13.13
N PRO A 100 -6.82 -5.61 -13.49
CA PRO A 100 -7.26 -5.55 -14.89
C PRO A 100 -6.42 -4.60 -15.75
N ILE A 101 -6.02 -3.44 -15.23
CA ILE A 101 -5.20 -2.46 -15.96
C ILE A 101 -3.81 -3.03 -16.22
N TYR A 102 -3.23 -3.71 -15.23
CA TYR A 102 -1.98 -4.43 -15.34
C TYR A 102 -2.07 -5.52 -16.42
N GLY A 103 -3.11 -6.36 -16.36
CA GLY A 103 -3.34 -7.42 -17.35
C GLY A 103 -3.53 -6.87 -18.77
N TRP A 104 -4.27 -5.77 -18.92
CA TRP A 104 -4.46 -5.09 -20.21
C TRP A 104 -3.15 -4.52 -20.75
N SER A 105 -2.38 -3.85 -19.90
CA SER A 105 -1.08 -3.28 -20.27
C SER A 105 -0.12 -4.38 -20.72
N LEU A 106 -0.05 -5.47 -19.95
CA LEU A 106 0.74 -6.64 -20.27
C LEU A 106 0.32 -7.28 -21.61
N GLY A 107 -0.99 -7.50 -21.82
CA GLY A 107 -1.53 -8.06 -23.06
C GLY A 107 -1.26 -7.19 -24.30
N SER A 108 -1.39 -5.87 -24.16
CA SER A 108 -1.09 -4.91 -25.22
C SER A 108 0.39 -4.95 -25.64
N HIS A 109 1.29 -5.13 -24.67
CA HIS A 109 2.73 -5.27 -24.94
C HIS A 109 3.08 -6.61 -25.59
N VAL A 110 2.44 -7.70 -25.16
CA VAL A 110 2.65 -9.03 -25.75
C VAL A 110 2.13 -9.08 -27.19
N SER A 111 0.97 -8.49 -27.49
CA SER A 111 0.40 -8.44 -28.84
C SER A 111 1.34 -7.73 -29.84
N LYS A 112 2.02 -6.66 -29.41
CA LYS A 112 3.02 -5.96 -30.23
C LYS A 112 4.23 -6.84 -30.55
N GLN A 113 4.64 -7.74 -29.66
CA GLN A 113 5.74 -8.67 -29.89
C GLN A 113 5.36 -9.88 -30.77
N VAL A 114 4.14 -10.39 -30.66
CA VAL A 114 3.69 -11.55 -31.47
C VAL A 114 3.64 -11.22 -32.97
N LYS A 115 3.35 -9.95 -33.32
CA LYS A 115 3.50 -9.46 -34.71
C LYS A 115 4.93 -9.52 -35.25
N SER A 116 5.93 -9.75 -34.39
CA SER A 116 7.34 -9.93 -34.74
C SER A 116 7.79 -11.40 -34.85
N GLY A 117 6.86 -12.38 -34.82
CA GLY A 117 7.14 -13.76 -35.23
C GLY A 117 7.56 -14.75 -34.14
N THR A 118 7.44 -14.44 -32.85
CA THR A 118 7.95 -15.32 -31.78
C THR A 118 6.85 -16.15 -31.09
N GLN A 119 7.08 -17.47 -31.01
CA GLN A 119 6.19 -18.51 -30.48
C GLN A 119 5.57 -18.25 -29.08
N HIS A 120 4.41 -18.88 -28.85
CA HIS A 120 3.65 -18.96 -27.59
C HIS A 120 4.48 -19.51 -26.42
N LYS A 121 5.22 -18.64 -25.74
CA LYS A 121 5.83 -18.92 -24.43
C LYS A 121 4.92 -18.41 -23.29
N THR A 122 5.01 -19.04 -22.12
CA THR A 122 4.40 -18.61 -20.85
C THR A 122 4.69 -17.13 -20.53
N ILE A 123 3.82 -16.44 -19.79
CA ILE A 123 3.94 -15.00 -19.46
C ILE A 123 5.33 -14.68 -18.89
N ARG A 124 5.80 -15.47 -17.92
CA ARG A 124 7.12 -15.35 -17.30
C ARG A 124 8.28 -15.42 -18.29
N THR A 125 8.24 -16.36 -19.23
CA THR A 125 9.26 -16.49 -20.29
C THR A 125 9.20 -15.37 -21.34
N LYS A 126 8.06 -14.68 -21.49
CA LYS A 126 7.94 -13.50 -22.36
C LYS A 126 8.54 -12.25 -21.70
N ILE A 127 8.27 -12.04 -20.40
CA ILE A 127 8.86 -10.95 -19.60
C ILE A 127 10.39 -11.13 -19.46
N ALA A 128 10.86 -12.35 -19.25
CA ALA A 128 12.30 -12.66 -19.16
C ALA A 128 13.04 -12.52 -20.51
N SER A 129 12.36 -12.73 -21.66
CA SER A 129 12.99 -12.65 -22.98
C SER A 129 13.25 -11.22 -23.46
N ASP A 130 12.53 -10.23 -22.94
CA ASP A 130 12.68 -8.82 -23.32
C ASP A 130 13.60 -8.10 -22.33
N SER A 131 14.89 -8.50 -22.31
CA SER A 131 15.92 -8.02 -21.36
C SER A 131 16.11 -6.49 -21.33
N SER A 132 15.55 -5.74 -22.28
CA SER A 132 15.59 -4.28 -22.30
C SER A 132 14.51 -3.65 -21.40
N LYS A 133 13.41 -4.34 -21.11
CA LYS A 133 12.23 -3.80 -20.41
C LYS A 133 12.21 -4.05 -18.91
N ASN A 134 13.05 -4.95 -18.40
CA ASN A 134 13.23 -5.14 -16.96
C ASN A 134 14.15 -4.09 -16.33
N TYR A 135 14.74 -3.22 -17.14
CA TYR A 135 15.61 -2.16 -16.67
C TYR A 135 14.79 -0.99 -16.14
N ILE A 136 14.88 -0.76 -14.84
CA ILE A 136 14.37 0.43 -14.17
C ILE A 136 15.57 1.26 -13.72
N GLU A 137 15.58 2.55 -14.03
CA GLU A 137 16.68 3.41 -13.63
C GLU A 137 16.79 3.49 -12.09
N PRO A 138 18.00 3.36 -11.52
CA PRO A 138 18.19 3.47 -10.06
C PRO A 138 17.63 4.75 -9.45
N SER A 139 17.70 5.88 -10.18
CA SER A 139 17.06 7.14 -9.75
C SER A 139 15.55 7.03 -9.56
N GLN A 140 14.87 6.23 -10.38
CA GLN A 140 13.43 5.97 -10.27
C GLN A 140 13.14 5.07 -9.08
N ILE A 141 13.94 4.03 -8.86
CA ILE A 141 13.82 3.13 -7.70
C ILE A 141 14.01 3.92 -6.41
N PHE A 142 15.01 4.81 -6.38
CA PHE A 142 15.23 5.71 -5.26
C PHE A 142 14.04 6.66 -5.05
N GLY A 143 13.49 7.23 -6.13
CA GLY A 143 12.26 8.04 -6.05
C GLY A 143 11.07 7.27 -5.47
N ILE A 144 10.87 6.02 -5.87
CA ILE A 144 9.83 5.14 -5.32
C ILE A 144 10.10 4.84 -3.84
N ALA A 145 11.36 4.58 -3.45
CA ALA A 145 11.75 4.33 -2.07
C ALA A 145 11.41 5.53 -1.16
N ILE A 146 11.80 6.73 -1.58
CA ILE A 146 11.53 7.99 -0.87
C ILE A 146 10.02 8.26 -0.84
N ALA A 147 9.31 8.04 -1.94
CA ALA A 147 7.85 8.16 -1.98
C ALA A 147 7.17 7.19 -1.02
N ALA A 148 7.60 5.92 -0.93
CA ALA A 148 7.04 4.96 0.03
C ALA A 148 7.34 5.36 1.48
N LEU A 149 8.57 5.79 1.76
CA LEU A 149 8.99 6.20 3.10
C LEU A 149 8.23 7.43 3.59
N PHE A 150 8.24 8.53 2.82
CA PHE A 150 7.62 9.78 3.23
C PHE A 150 6.12 9.84 2.94
N GLY A 151 5.67 9.13 1.90
CA GLY A 151 4.28 9.08 1.46
C GLY A 151 3.39 8.16 2.29
N GLN A 152 3.94 7.11 2.90
CA GLN A 152 3.14 6.11 3.63
C GLN A 152 3.69 5.80 5.02
N PHE A 153 4.99 5.48 5.16
CA PHE A 153 5.54 5.05 6.45
C PHE A 153 5.67 6.16 7.49
N LEU A 154 6.30 7.28 7.13
CA LEU A 154 6.52 8.40 8.05
C LEU A 154 5.22 8.93 8.66
N PRO A 155 4.15 9.16 7.88
CA PRO A 155 2.89 9.63 8.45
C PRO A 155 2.30 8.65 9.43
N VAL A 156 2.38 7.35 9.15
CA VAL A 156 1.87 6.32 10.05
C VAL A 156 2.71 6.29 11.33
N ALA A 157 4.04 6.35 11.21
CA ALA A 157 4.91 6.44 12.38
C ALA A 157 4.58 7.68 13.24
N MET A 158 4.32 8.83 12.63
CA MET A 158 3.86 10.03 13.34
C MET A 158 2.50 9.79 14.01
N LEU A 159 1.53 9.23 13.28
CA LEU A 159 0.18 8.98 13.78
C LEU A 159 0.13 8.08 15.02
N VAL A 160 1.00 7.08 15.09
CA VAL A 160 1.08 6.18 16.24
C VAL A 160 1.91 6.77 17.39
N SER A 161 2.80 7.72 17.09
CA SER A 161 3.62 8.38 18.12
C SER A 161 2.82 9.42 18.92
N PHE A 162 1.73 9.96 18.37
CA PHE A 162 0.86 10.91 19.05
C PHE A 162 -0.41 10.22 19.55
N GLY A 163 -0.73 10.36 20.84
CA GLY A 163 -2.02 9.92 21.37
C GLY A 163 -3.20 10.78 20.85
N SER A 164 -4.43 10.36 21.16
CA SER A 164 -5.67 11.07 20.84
C SER A 164 -5.59 12.55 21.24
N SER A 165 -5.30 13.40 20.26
CA SER A 165 -5.05 14.83 20.43
C SER A 165 -5.44 15.58 19.16
N LEU A 166 -5.63 16.90 19.27
CA LEU A 166 -5.85 17.76 18.11
C LEU A 166 -4.71 17.64 17.08
N THR A 167 -3.48 17.48 17.54
CA THR A 167 -2.30 17.25 16.69
C THR A 167 -2.46 15.97 15.86
N GLN A 168 -2.88 14.86 16.48
CA GLN A 168 -3.12 13.61 15.75
C GLN A 168 -4.19 13.77 14.67
N ARG A 169 -5.29 14.48 14.97
CA ARG A 169 -6.36 14.75 13.99
C ARG A 169 -5.89 15.65 12.84
N ASN A 170 -5.05 16.65 13.11
CA ASN A 170 -4.45 17.47 12.07
C ASN A 170 -3.50 16.65 11.18
N ILE A 171 -2.69 15.76 11.77
CA ILE A 171 -1.85 14.83 11.01
C ILE A 171 -2.70 13.89 10.17
N LEU A 172 -3.82 13.38 10.71
CA LEU A 172 -4.78 12.56 9.96
C LEU A 172 -5.42 13.31 8.79
N ALA A 173 -5.75 14.59 8.98
CA ALA A 173 -6.29 15.42 7.91
C ALA A 173 -5.25 15.61 6.80
N LEU A 174 -4.00 15.89 7.16
CA LEU A 174 -2.88 15.93 6.22
C LEU A 174 -2.65 14.58 5.55
N PHE A 175 -2.80 13.47 6.30
CA PHE A 175 -2.62 12.09 5.82
C PHE A 175 -3.46 11.78 4.58
N GLN A 176 -4.68 12.31 4.52
CA GLN A 176 -5.57 12.10 3.36
C GLN A 176 -4.99 12.66 2.05
N TYR A 177 -4.06 13.63 2.13
CA TYR A 177 -3.41 14.24 0.97
C TYR A 177 -2.03 13.66 0.65
N PHE A 178 -1.51 12.74 1.47
CA PHE A 178 -0.24 12.08 1.19
C PHE A 178 -0.15 11.33 -0.15
N PRO A 179 -1.23 10.83 -0.78
CA PRO A 179 -1.14 10.32 -2.15
C PRO A 179 -0.55 11.33 -3.14
N LEU A 180 -0.86 12.62 -2.97
CA LEU A 180 -0.29 13.70 -3.78
C LEU A 180 1.20 13.82 -3.50
N THR A 181 1.60 13.81 -2.22
CA THR A 181 3.01 13.83 -1.80
C THR A 181 3.78 12.63 -2.38
N TYR A 182 3.19 11.43 -2.35
CA TYR A 182 3.76 10.22 -2.93
C TYR A 182 4.04 10.43 -4.42
N GLY A 183 3.03 10.85 -5.20
CA GLY A 183 3.20 11.07 -6.64
C GLY A 183 4.16 12.19 -7.00
N LEU A 184 4.19 13.26 -6.19
CA LEU A 184 5.16 14.35 -6.34
C LEU A 184 6.58 13.88 -6.09
N LEU A 185 6.84 13.17 -4.98
CA LEU A 185 8.16 12.63 -4.67
C LEU A 185 8.62 11.63 -5.73
N GLU A 186 7.74 10.72 -6.15
CA GLU A 186 8.05 9.75 -7.20
C GLU A 186 8.42 10.44 -8.53
N SER A 187 7.86 11.61 -8.82
CA SER A 187 8.13 12.37 -10.05
C SER A 187 9.36 13.27 -9.96
N ILE A 188 9.56 13.91 -8.80
CA ILE A 188 10.57 14.96 -8.61
C ILE A 188 11.92 14.35 -8.20
N VAL A 189 11.94 13.37 -7.29
CA VAL A 189 13.19 12.80 -6.76
C VAL A 189 14.08 12.22 -7.87
N PRO A 190 13.56 11.47 -8.87
CA PRO A 190 14.41 10.95 -9.95
C PRO A 190 15.10 12.05 -10.76
N PHE A 191 14.52 13.25 -10.85
CA PHE A 191 15.13 14.37 -11.57
C PHE A 191 16.43 14.84 -10.90
N PHE A 192 16.44 14.87 -9.56
CA PHE A 192 17.61 15.26 -8.76
C PHE A 192 18.58 14.10 -8.54
N ALA A 193 18.09 12.86 -8.56
CA ALA A 193 18.89 11.66 -8.30
C ALA A 193 19.50 11.04 -9.56
N LYS A 194 19.57 11.76 -10.69
CA LYS A 194 20.09 11.24 -11.97
C LYS A 194 21.52 10.70 -11.87
N GLU A 195 22.32 11.21 -10.94
CA GLU A 195 23.70 10.77 -10.70
C GLU A 195 23.78 9.33 -10.18
N LEU A 196 22.69 8.79 -9.60
CA LEU A 196 22.61 7.39 -9.16
C LEU A 196 22.47 6.40 -10.32
N ASN A 197 22.23 6.89 -11.55
CA ASN A 197 22.00 6.02 -12.70
C ASN A 197 23.26 5.25 -13.08
N CYS A 198 23.26 3.97 -12.76
CA CYS A 198 24.28 3.04 -13.21
C CYS A 198 23.99 2.59 -14.65
N LYS A 199 25.04 2.48 -15.49
CA LYS A 199 24.90 2.01 -16.88
C LYS A 199 24.65 0.49 -17.01
N THR A 200 24.70 -0.26 -15.91
CA THR A 200 24.64 -1.72 -15.91
C THR A 200 23.27 -2.25 -15.48
N LYS A 201 22.74 -3.23 -16.22
CA LYS A 201 21.46 -3.90 -15.90
C LYS A 201 21.47 -4.62 -14.55
N LYS A 202 22.62 -5.17 -14.17
CA LYS A 202 22.82 -5.83 -12.86
C LYS A 202 22.59 -4.86 -11.70
N GLY A 203 23.12 -3.64 -11.78
CA GLY A 203 22.93 -2.61 -10.76
C GLY A 203 21.48 -2.16 -10.61
N SER A 204 20.72 -2.14 -11.70
CA SER A 204 19.27 -1.86 -11.68
C SER A 204 18.49 -2.95 -10.93
N THR A 205 18.70 -4.23 -11.28
CA THR A 205 18.02 -5.36 -10.62
C THR A 205 18.35 -5.44 -9.13
N ASP A 206 19.62 -5.24 -8.77
CA ASP A 206 20.05 -5.23 -7.37
C ASP A 206 19.43 -4.07 -6.58
N SER A 207 19.23 -2.90 -7.20
CA SER A 207 18.54 -1.77 -6.58
C SER A 207 17.06 -2.07 -6.30
N ILE A 208 16.34 -2.72 -7.22
CA ILE A 208 14.94 -3.13 -6.99
C ILE A 208 14.87 -4.16 -5.85
N ARG A 209 15.78 -5.13 -5.84
CA ARG A 209 15.86 -6.12 -4.76
C ARG A 209 16.10 -5.46 -3.42
N LEU A 210 17.03 -4.49 -3.35
CA LEU A 210 17.30 -3.73 -2.13
C LEU A 210 16.08 -2.93 -1.67
N LEU A 211 15.33 -2.31 -2.60
CA LEU A 211 14.06 -1.66 -2.29
C LEU A 211 13.09 -2.64 -1.62
N TYR A 212 12.86 -3.82 -2.20
CA TYR A 212 11.94 -4.80 -1.61
C TYR A 212 12.44 -5.38 -0.28
N VAL A 213 13.75 -5.56 -0.11
CA VAL A 213 14.35 -5.93 1.20
C VAL A 213 14.05 -4.85 2.24
N ALA A 214 14.23 -3.58 1.90
CA ALA A 214 13.95 -2.47 2.80
C ALA A 214 12.47 -2.42 3.19
N ILE A 215 11.57 -2.51 2.20
CA ILE A 215 10.12 -2.53 2.44
C ILE A 215 9.72 -3.76 3.28
N ALA A 216 10.26 -4.94 3.00
CA ALA A 216 10.01 -6.14 3.79
C ALA A 216 10.48 -5.96 5.24
N SER A 217 11.67 -5.39 5.44
CA SER A 217 12.24 -5.17 6.77
C SER A 217 11.41 -4.20 7.61
N ILE A 218 10.98 -3.07 7.00
CA ILE A 218 10.13 -2.09 7.68
C ILE A 218 8.77 -2.69 8.02
N ASN A 219 8.15 -3.43 7.11
CA ASN A 219 6.86 -4.09 7.38
C ASN A 219 6.97 -5.19 8.44
N THR A 220 8.07 -5.93 8.45
CA THR A 220 8.33 -6.97 9.45
C THR A 220 8.46 -6.33 10.83
N PHE A 221 9.24 -5.24 10.91
CA PHE A 221 9.36 -4.45 12.12
C PHE A 221 8.00 -3.90 12.58
N LEU A 222 7.22 -3.31 11.68
CA LEU A 222 5.89 -2.79 11.98
C LEU A 222 4.96 -3.89 12.50
N SER A 223 4.94 -5.06 11.85
CA SER A 223 4.13 -6.21 12.25
C SER A 223 4.48 -6.70 13.66
N PHE A 224 5.78 -6.86 13.96
CA PHE A 224 6.21 -7.26 15.30
C PHE A 224 5.96 -6.20 16.36
N TRP A 225 6.16 -4.92 16.02
CA TRP A 225 5.92 -3.82 16.94
C TRP A 225 4.45 -3.71 17.31
N VAL A 226 3.55 -3.82 16.33
CA VAL A 226 2.09 -3.86 16.53
C VAL A 226 1.71 -5.03 17.41
N TRP A 227 2.25 -6.21 17.15
CA TRP A 227 2.02 -7.41 17.95
C TRP A 227 2.44 -7.20 19.41
N ILE A 228 3.65 -6.67 19.65
CA ILE A 228 4.16 -6.36 20.99
C ILE A 228 3.28 -5.32 21.68
N LYS A 229 2.93 -4.24 20.99
CA LYS A 229 2.08 -3.17 21.54
C LYS A 229 0.71 -3.70 21.94
N TRP A 230 0.13 -4.52 21.10
CA TRP A 230 -1.15 -5.13 21.37
C TRP A 230 -1.11 -6.10 22.58
N LEU A 231 -0.06 -6.92 22.69
CA LEU A 231 0.17 -7.78 23.88
C LEU A 231 0.30 -6.96 25.18
N GLN A 232 0.78 -5.72 25.10
CA GLN A 232 0.91 -4.83 26.26
C GLN A 232 -0.40 -4.13 26.63
N THR A 233 -1.29 -3.89 25.67
CA THR A 233 -2.50 -3.07 25.90
C THR A 233 -3.77 -3.89 26.09
N THR A 234 -3.79 -5.15 25.65
CA THR A 234 -4.98 -6.00 25.77
C THR A 234 -5.04 -6.70 27.14
N PRO A 235 -6.21 -6.75 27.81
CA PRO A 235 -6.38 -7.49 29.06
C PRO A 235 -6.48 -9.01 28.86
N ALA A 236 -6.77 -9.49 27.64
CA ALA A 236 -6.96 -10.91 27.33
C ALA A 236 -6.31 -11.29 25.98
N PRO A 237 -4.98 -11.48 25.95
CA PRO A 237 -4.26 -11.75 24.70
C PRO A 237 -4.55 -13.12 24.09
N ASP A 238 -5.04 -14.06 24.88
CA ASP A 238 -5.49 -15.37 24.44
C ASP A 238 -6.74 -15.30 23.54
N GLN A 239 -7.54 -14.23 23.65
CA GLN A 239 -8.82 -14.11 22.95
C GLN A 239 -8.72 -13.46 21.58
N PHE A 240 -7.56 -12.97 21.16
CA PHE A 240 -7.42 -12.18 19.93
C PHE A 240 -7.80 -12.92 18.67
N VAL A 241 -7.20 -14.10 18.49
CA VAL A 241 -7.44 -14.92 17.30
C VAL A 241 -8.93 -15.27 17.26
N LYS A 242 -9.52 -15.57 18.41
CA LYS A 242 -10.95 -15.83 18.53
C LYS A 242 -11.78 -14.60 18.15
N GLN A 243 -11.49 -13.42 18.70
CA GLN A 243 -12.20 -12.17 18.38
C GLN A 243 -12.11 -11.82 16.89
N TRP A 244 -10.97 -12.07 16.25
CA TRP A 244 -10.79 -11.85 14.81
C TRP A 244 -11.56 -12.85 13.97
N ILE A 245 -11.55 -14.13 14.36
CA ILE A 245 -12.35 -15.18 13.73
C ILE A 245 -13.85 -14.86 13.86
N ASP A 246 -14.29 -14.51 15.06
CA ASP A 246 -15.69 -14.18 15.35
C ASP A 246 -16.12 -12.94 14.55
N LEU A 247 -15.27 -11.90 14.47
CA LEU A 247 -15.50 -10.73 13.62
C LEU A 247 -15.57 -11.09 12.13
N PHE A 248 -14.69 -11.98 11.65
CA PHE A 248 -14.66 -12.43 10.26
C PHE A 248 -15.93 -13.17 9.87
N PHE A 249 -16.39 -14.07 10.73
CA PHE A 249 -17.60 -14.86 10.49
C PHE A 249 -18.89 -14.19 10.95
N SER A 250 -18.84 -12.98 11.52
CA SER A 250 -20.06 -12.25 11.89
C SER A 250 -20.83 -11.75 10.66
N PHE A 251 -20.19 -11.67 9.49
CA PHE A 251 -20.78 -11.13 8.26
C PHE A 251 -21.48 -9.77 8.45
N GLY A 252 -20.97 -8.94 9.38
CA GLY A 252 -21.53 -7.63 9.68
C GLY A 252 -22.70 -7.64 10.68
N ALA A 253 -23.04 -8.79 11.28
CA ALA A 253 -24.07 -8.89 12.32
C ALA A 253 -23.63 -8.30 13.67
N THR A 254 -22.32 -8.17 13.90
CA THR A 254 -21.78 -7.56 15.12
C THR A 254 -21.78 -6.03 14.99
N GLU A 255 -22.76 -5.36 15.61
CA GLU A 255 -22.81 -3.90 15.73
C GLU A 255 -21.63 -3.31 16.54
N GLU A 256 -20.88 -4.17 17.24
CA GLU A 256 -19.90 -3.76 18.26
C GLU A 256 -18.63 -3.12 17.69
N ASN A 257 -18.22 -3.38 16.44
CA ASN A 257 -17.05 -2.70 15.84
C ASN A 257 -17.05 -2.67 14.30
N PRO A 258 -17.85 -1.78 13.67
CA PRO A 258 -17.96 -1.71 12.21
C PRO A 258 -16.66 -1.27 11.52
N VAL A 259 -15.81 -0.51 12.21
CA VAL A 259 -14.50 -0.05 11.71
C VAL A 259 -13.54 -1.22 11.56
N ALA A 260 -13.40 -2.05 12.61
CA ALA A 260 -12.59 -3.25 12.56
C ALA A 260 -13.05 -4.20 11.44
N TYR A 261 -14.37 -4.38 11.29
CA TYR A 261 -14.94 -5.25 10.26
C TYR A 261 -14.56 -4.78 8.85
N MET A 262 -14.71 -3.48 8.57
CA MET A 262 -14.31 -2.88 7.29
C MET A 262 -12.81 -3.06 7.02
N LEU A 263 -11.95 -2.74 7.99
CA LEU A 263 -10.49 -2.85 7.84
C LEU A 263 -10.03 -4.29 7.55
N MET A 264 -10.66 -5.27 8.19
CA MET A 264 -10.36 -6.68 7.97
C MET A 264 -10.70 -7.12 6.54
N TRP A 265 -11.89 -6.76 6.05
CA TRP A 265 -12.23 -7.02 4.64
C TRP A 265 -11.30 -6.28 3.68
N ASP A 266 -10.84 -5.09 4.06
CA ASP A 266 -9.87 -4.36 3.26
C ASP A 266 -8.53 -5.10 3.13
N ILE A 267 -8.03 -5.65 4.24
CA ILE A 267 -6.83 -6.48 4.25
C ILE A 267 -7.02 -7.72 3.37
N ILE A 268 -8.15 -8.42 3.48
CA ILE A 268 -8.41 -9.66 2.74
C ILE A 268 -8.50 -9.39 1.24
N ALA A 269 -9.21 -8.35 0.84
CA ALA A 269 -9.35 -8.00 -0.56
C ALA A 269 -8.02 -7.53 -1.16
N LEU A 270 -7.22 -6.77 -0.41
CA LEU A 270 -5.88 -6.38 -0.84
C LEU A 270 -4.93 -7.58 -0.95
N PHE A 271 -4.93 -8.44 0.08
CA PHE A 271 -4.08 -9.63 0.13
C PHE A 271 -4.42 -10.62 -0.98
N SER A 272 -5.71 -10.88 -1.21
CA SER A 272 -6.18 -11.76 -2.28
C SER A 272 -5.85 -11.21 -3.66
N THR A 273 -5.98 -9.89 -3.88
CA THR A 273 -5.59 -9.23 -5.13
C THR A 273 -4.12 -9.48 -5.47
N PHE A 274 -3.22 -9.25 -4.51
CA PHE A 274 -1.78 -9.45 -4.76
C PHE A 274 -1.35 -10.91 -4.74
N THR A 275 -2.08 -11.78 -4.03
CA THR A 275 -1.91 -13.22 -4.13
C THR A 275 -2.32 -13.73 -5.51
N TYR A 276 -3.42 -13.21 -6.06
CA TYR A 276 -3.84 -13.51 -7.42
C TYR A 276 -2.84 -12.98 -8.46
N TRP A 277 -2.30 -11.78 -8.27
CA TRP A 277 -1.21 -11.27 -9.10
C TRP A 277 0.03 -12.19 -9.06
N ALA A 278 0.46 -12.62 -7.89
CA ALA A 278 1.58 -13.56 -7.75
C ALA A 278 1.29 -14.93 -8.39
N TRP A 279 0.04 -15.38 -8.33
CA TRP A 279 -0.42 -16.57 -9.04
C TRP A 279 -0.37 -16.41 -10.56
N LEU A 280 -0.73 -15.25 -11.10
CA LEU A 280 -0.62 -14.97 -12.54
C LEU A 280 0.84 -14.97 -13.02
N GLU A 281 1.76 -14.45 -12.21
CA GLU A 281 3.18 -14.33 -12.56
C GLU A 281 3.96 -15.64 -12.36
N ASP A 282 3.78 -16.31 -11.23
CA ASP A 282 4.59 -17.47 -10.80
C ASP A 282 3.77 -18.71 -10.40
N GLY A 283 2.46 -18.72 -10.65
CA GLY A 283 1.58 -19.84 -10.33
C GLY A 283 1.54 -20.14 -8.84
N LEU A 284 1.49 -21.43 -8.50
CA LEU A 284 1.40 -21.89 -7.11
C LEU A 284 2.64 -21.53 -6.28
N ASP A 285 3.81 -21.39 -6.89
CA ASP A 285 5.04 -21.07 -6.16
C ASP A 285 5.05 -19.61 -5.66
N GLY A 286 4.45 -18.69 -6.43
CA GLY A 286 4.21 -17.31 -6.00
C GLY A 286 3.30 -17.27 -4.77
N VAL A 287 2.14 -17.94 -4.86
CA VAL A 287 1.17 -18.05 -3.77
C VAL A 287 1.79 -18.64 -2.50
N LYS A 288 2.52 -19.76 -2.62
CA LYS A 288 3.22 -20.39 -1.49
C LYS A 288 4.24 -19.45 -0.85
N THR A 289 4.95 -18.67 -1.68
CA THR A 289 5.95 -17.71 -1.18
C THR A 289 5.29 -16.60 -0.39
N ILE A 290 4.20 -16.00 -0.90
CA ILE A 290 3.45 -14.98 -0.16
C ILE A 290 2.91 -15.59 1.13
N ALA A 291 2.11 -16.65 1.06
CA ALA A 291 1.45 -17.25 2.22
C ALA A 291 2.43 -17.62 3.35
N LYS A 292 3.54 -18.32 3.02
CA LYS A 292 4.55 -18.71 4.02
C LYS A 292 5.18 -17.49 4.70
N ASN A 293 5.58 -16.49 3.93
CA ASN A 293 6.27 -15.32 4.50
C ASN A 293 5.28 -14.37 5.19
N SER A 294 4.02 -14.33 4.77
CA SER A 294 2.98 -13.54 5.42
C SER A 294 2.64 -14.06 6.82
N ILE A 295 2.67 -15.38 7.02
CA ILE A 295 2.51 -15.99 8.36
C ILE A 295 3.68 -15.61 9.28
N LEU A 296 4.90 -15.59 8.76
CA LEU A 296 6.11 -15.36 9.57
C LEU A 296 6.38 -13.87 9.86
N PHE A 297 6.10 -13.00 8.89
CA PHE A 297 6.58 -11.61 8.89
C PHE A 297 5.49 -10.57 8.65
N GLY A 298 4.23 -11.02 8.52
CA GLY A 298 3.09 -10.17 8.17
C GLY A 298 2.85 -10.05 6.66
N PRO A 299 1.62 -9.70 6.24
CA PRO A 299 1.20 -9.76 4.84
C PRO A 299 1.99 -8.83 3.92
N GLY A 300 2.29 -7.60 4.35
CA GLY A 300 3.10 -6.66 3.58
C GLY A 300 4.51 -7.19 3.31
N SER A 301 5.17 -7.73 4.34
CA SER A 301 6.49 -8.35 4.21
C SER A 301 6.47 -9.56 3.28
N GLY A 302 5.45 -10.41 3.38
CA GLY A 302 5.30 -11.58 2.51
C GLY A 302 5.20 -11.21 1.03
N LEU A 303 4.44 -10.16 0.71
CA LEU A 303 4.36 -9.62 -0.65
C LEU A 303 5.70 -9.04 -1.13
N ALA A 304 6.40 -8.28 -0.28
CA ALA A 304 7.71 -7.70 -0.63
C ALA A 304 8.78 -8.78 -0.85
N ILE A 305 8.80 -9.82 -0.01
CA ILE A 305 9.73 -10.96 -0.15
C ILE A 305 9.42 -11.74 -1.43
N TYR A 306 8.15 -11.93 -1.77
CA TYR A 306 7.77 -12.52 -3.05
C TYR A 306 8.28 -11.67 -4.23
N ALA A 307 8.04 -10.37 -4.21
CA ALA A 307 8.50 -9.47 -5.27
C ALA A 307 10.03 -9.50 -5.39
N MET A 308 10.77 -9.45 -4.28
CA MET A 308 12.24 -9.60 -4.25
C MET A 308 12.70 -10.93 -4.87
N LYS A 309 12.07 -12.05 -4.50
CA LYS A 309 12.40 -13.39 -5.03
C LYS A 309 12.16 -13.44 -6.54
N ARG A 310 11.05 -12.85 -7.01
CA ARG A 310 10.73 -12.76 -8.42
C ARG A 310 11.79 -11.97 -9.19
N GLU A 311 12.25 -10.84 -8.65
CA GLU A 311 13.33 -10.05 -9.27
C GLU A 311 14.66 -10.84 -9.35
N ALA A 312 14.96 -11.69 -8.38
CA ALA A 312 16.17 -12.53 -8.41
C ALA A 312 16.14 -13.64 -9.48
N LEU A 313 14.96 -13.93 -10.04
CA LEU A 313 14.76 -14.92 -11.10
C LEU A 313 14.77 -14.30 -12.49
N LEU A 314 14.85 -12.96 -12.59
CA LEU A 314 14.98 -12.25 -13.86
C LEU A 314 16.48 -12.22 -14.27
N PRO A 315 16.81 -12.54 -15.53
CA PRO A 315 18.18 -12.65 -16.02
C PRO A 315 18.93 -11.32 -16.18
#